data_AF-A0A925YLH1-F1
#
_entry.id   AF-A0A925YLH1-F1
#
_cell.length_a   1.000
_cell.length_b   1.000
_cell.length_c   1.000
_cell.angle_alpha   90.00
_cell.angle_beta   90.00
_cell.angle_gamma   90.00
#
_symmetry.space_group_name_H-M   'P 1'
#
loop_
_entity.id
_entity.type
_entity.pdbx_description
1 polymer ?
#
loop_
_entity_poly.entity_id
_entity_poly.type
_entity_poly.pdbx_seq_one_letter_code
_entity_poly.pdbx_strand_id
1 'polypeptide(L)'
;MLSNLLSKGDELAFSEVYNRFWKKIFTIAYNRLREIESAEDIVHDVFASLWANREKAGIESLENYLATAAKYMVFAKLKIKGRERAFNQQSIQTPVPEMSVENALHFKRVLELVRYEVEKLPEKC
;
A
#
# COMPACT_ATOMS: atom_id res chain seq x y z
N MET A 1 -17.51 23.87 17.54
CA MET A 1 -16.78 23.76 16.27
C MET A 1 -16.61 22.28 15.96
N LEU A 2 -16.84 21.82 14.72
CA LEU A 2 -16.81 20.39 14.35
C LEU A 2 -15.49 19.70 14.72
N SER A 3 -14.37 20.41 14.64
CA SER A 3 -13.04 19.94 15.08
C SER A 3 -12.99 19.53 16.57
N ASN A 4 -13.69 20.25 17.45
CA ASN A 4 -13.74 19.95 18.89
C ASN A 4 -14.66 18.78 19.24
N LEU A 5 -15.66 18.48 18.42
CA LEU A 5 -16.49 17.29 18.59
C LEU A 5 -15.75 16.06 18.08
N LEU A 6 -15.06 16.21 16.95
CA LEU A 6 -14.20 15.19 16.37
C LEU A 6 -13.09 14.76 17.34
N SER A 7 -12.43 15.71 18.02
CA SER A 7 -11.38 15.41 19.00
C SER A 7 -11.90 14.68 20.24
N LYS A 8 -13.19 14.78 20.55
CA LYS A 8 -13.87 14.03 21.62
C LYS A 8 -14.36 12.65 21.19
N GLY A 9 -14.10 12.24 19.95
CA GLY A 9 -14.51 10.95 19.41
C GLY A 9 -15.98 10.89 18.98
N ASP A 10 -16.60 12.03 18.68
CA ASP A 10 -17.97 12.07 18.15
C ASP A 10 -18.02 11.51 16.72
N GLU A 11 -18.66 10.35 16.55
CA GLU A 11 -18.82 9.67 15.26
C GLU A 11 -19.71 10.45 14.28
N LEU A 12 -20.70 11.20 14.77
CA LEU A 12 -21.56 12.02 13.91
C LEU A 12 -20.76 13.19 13.34
N ALA A 13 -19.88 13.78 14.15
CA ALA A 13 -18.95 14.80 13.67
C ALA A 13 -18.01 14.25 12.59
N PHE A 14 -17.49 13.03 12.76
CA PHE A 14 -16.67 12.38 11.73
C PHE A 14 -17.45 12.11 10.44
N SER A 15 -18.67 11.58 10.54
CA SER A 15 -19.54 11.33 9.39
C SER A 15 -19.86 12.61 8.61
N GLU A 16 -20.16 13.70 9.32
CA GLU A 16 -20.40 15.01 8.70
C GLU A 16 -19.15 15.54 7.97
N VAL A 17 -17.97 15.38 8.58
CA VAL A 17 -16.69 15.74 7.96
C VAL A 17 -16.42 14.88 6.72
N TYR A 18 -16.67 13.58 6.79
CA TYR A 18 -16.56 12.70 5.64
C TYR A 18 -17.43 13.17 4.49
N ASN A 19 -18.74 13.34 4.74
CA ASN A 19 -19.73 13.76 3.75
C ASN A 19 -19.39 15.08 3.06
N ARG A 20 -18.79 16.02 3.80
CA ARG A 20 -18.37 17.33 3.25
C ARG A 20 -17.12 17.26 2.39
N PHE A 21 -16.12 16.46 2.76
CA PHE A 21 -14.78 16.57 2.19
C PHE A 21 -14.36 15.42 1.28
N TRP A 22 -15.04 14.27 1.31
CA TRP A 22 -14.61 13.09 0.54
C TRP A 22 -14.49 13.37 -0.96
N LYS A 23 -15.46 14.07 -1.57
CA LYS A 23 -15.43 14.40 -3.02
C LYS A 23 -14.23 15.28 -3.36
N LYS A 24 -13.88 16.22 -2.49
CA LYS A 24 -12.76 17.13 -2.70
C LYS A 24 -11.43 16.39 -2.61
N ILE A 25 -11.26 15.53 -1.61
CA ILE A 25 -10.07 14.68 -1.47
C ILE A 25 -9.93 13.74 -2.66
N PHE A 26 -11.03 13.06 -3.04
CA PHE A 26 -11.07 12.20 -4.21
C PHE A 26 -10.64 12.93 -5.47
N THR A 27 -11.18 14.14 -5.70
CA THR A 27 -10.83 14.96 -6.88
C THR A 27 -9.35 15.33 -6.89
N ILE A 28 -8.78 15.71 -5.75
CA ILE A 28 -7.34 16.01 -5.61
C ILE A 28 -6.50 14.78 -5.96
N ALA A 29 -6.86 13.61 -5.42
CA ALA A 29 -6.14 12.37 -5.65
C ALA A 29 -6.27 11.90 -7.11
N TYR A 30 -7.49 11.84 -7.64
CA TYR A 30 -7.76 11.39 -9.00
C TYR A 30 -7.09 12.27 -10.05
N ASN A 31 -7.08 13.59 -9.88
CA ASN A 31 -6.41 14.50 -10.82
C ASN A 31 -4.90 14.24 -10.93
N ARG A 32 -4.28 13.64 -9.91
CA ARG A 32 -2.85 13.32 -9.88
C ARG A 32 -2.55 11.88 -10.23
N LEU A 33 -3.36 10.94 -9.73
CA LEU A 33 -3.14 9.50 -9.87
C LEU A 33 -3.77 8.92 -11.15
N ARG A 34 -4.83 9.55 -11.67
CA ARG A 34 -5.60 9.13 -12.86
C ARG A 34 -6.12 7.68 -12.78
N GLU A 35 -6.37 7.21 -11.57
CA GLU A 35 -6.81 5.86 -11.28
C GLU A 35 -7.81 5.92 -10.12
N ILE A 36 -8.99 5.32 -10.32
CA ILE A 36 -10.13 5.45 -9.40
C ILE A 36 -9.82 4.75 -8.08
N GLU A 37 -9.46 3.46 -8.11
CA GLU A 37 -9.12 2.67 -6.92
C GLU A 37 -8.03 3.37 -6.08
N SER A 38 -6.95 3.79 -6.75
CA SER A 38 -5.88 4.52 -6.08
C SER A 38 -6.35 5.83 -5.43
N ALA A 39 -7.36 6.52 -5.97
CA ALA A 39 -7.91 7.74 -5.40
C ALA A 39 -8.86 7.44 -4.23
N GLU A 40 -9.65 6.37 -4.30
CA GLU A 40 -10.49 5.87 -3.21
C GLU A 40 -9.64 5.47 -1.99
N ASP A 41 -8.54 4.75 -2.21
CA ASP A 41 -7.57 4.42 -1.15
C ASP A 41 -7.08 5.67 -0.42
N ILE A 42 -6.73 6.73 -1.17
CA ILE A 42 -6.26 7.98 -0.57
C ILE A 42 -7.35 8.63 0.28
N VAL A 43 -8.61 8.59 -0.17
CA VAL A 43 -9.74 9.07 0.64
C VAL A 43 -9.80 8.28 1.95
N HIS A 44 -9.77 6.95 1.87
CA HIS A 44 -9.80 6.09 3.05
C HIS A 44 -8.64 6.37 4.01
N ASP A 45 -7.40 6.42 3.52
CA ASP A 45 -6.20 6.66 4.32
C ASP A 45 -6.23 8.02 5.02
N VAL A 46 -6.68 9.08 4.32
CA VAL A 46 -6.79 10.43 4.90
C VAL A 46 -7.77 10.44 6.07
N PHE A 47 -8.95 9.84 5.89
CA PHE A 47 -9.96 9.81 6.94
C PHE A 47 -9.60 8.86 8.09
N ALA A 48 -8.95 7.73 7.80
CA ALA A 48 -8.42 6.84 8.82
C ALA A 48 -7.34 7.54 9.66
N SER A 49 -6.42 8.27 9.01
CA SER A 49 -5.40 9.07 9.68
C SER A 49 -6.00 10.22 10.51
N LEU A 50 -7.05 10.88 10.00
CA LEU A 50 -7.79 11.88 10.76
C LEU A 50 -8.38 11.27 12.03
N TRP A 51 -9.06 10.13 11.91
CA TRP A 51 -9.68 9.46 13.05
C TRP A 51 -8.65 9.00 14.09
N ALA A 52 -7.54 8.40 13.64
CA ALA A 52 -6.47 7.94 14.53
C ALA A 52 -5.80 9.09 15.30
N ASN A 53 -5.64 10.26 14.65
CA ASN A 53 -4.94 11.41 15.23
C ASN A 53 -5.89 12.48 15.82
N ARG A 54 -7.21 12.22 15.86
CA ARG A 54 -8.25 13.21 16.20
C ARG A 54 -8.02 13.95 17.52
N GLU A 55 -7.45 13.28 18.52
CA GLU A 55 -7.19 13.86 19.85
C GLU A 55 -5.97 14.78 19.88
N LYS A 56 -4.98 14.52 19.02
CA LYS A 56 -3.67 15.21 19.01
C LYS A 56 -3.55 16.26 17.92
N ALA A 57 -4.42 16.23 16.93
CA ALA A 57 -4.22 16.96 15.68
C ALA A 57 -4.35 18.49 15.81
N GLY A 58 -4.86 19.04 16.92
CA GLY A 58 -4.87 20.48 17.19
C GLY A 58 -5.41 21.31 16.00
N ILE A 59 -6.45 20.82 15.33
CA ILE A 59 -6.81 21.24 13.98
C ILE A 59 -7.42 22.65 14.00
N GLU A 60 -6.66 23.65 13.57
CA GLU A 60 -7.15 25.03 13.37
C GLU A 60 -8.10 25.11 12.16
N SER A 61 -7.70 24.51 11.03
CA SER A 61 -8.51 24.44 9.80
C SER A 61 -8.55 23.01 9.27
N LEU A 62 -9.72 22.39 9.38
CA LEU A 62 -9.96 21.03 8.95
C LEU A 62 -9.78 20.86 7.44
N GLU A 63 -10.19 21.86 6.67
CA GLU A 63 -10.04 21.85 5.22
C GLU A 63 -8.56 21.86 4.80
N ASN A 64 -7.74 22.71 5.42
CA ASN A 64 -6.31 22.79 5.14
C ASN A 64 -5.60 21.50 5.56
N TYR A 65 -5.95 20.96 6.73
CA TYR A 65 -5.42 19.69 7.21
C TYR A 65 -5.69 18.56 6.22
N LEU A 66 -6.96 18.38 5.83
CA LEU A 66 -7.38 17.32 4.91
C LEU A 66 -6.77 17.46 3.52
N ALA A 67 -6.73 18.68 2.98
CA ALA A 67 -6.11 18.93 1.68
C ALA A 67 -4.60 18.65 1.69
N THR A 68 -3.92 18.98 2.80
CA THR A 68 -2.48 18.74 2.96
C THR A 68 -2.19 17.25 3.11
N ALA A 69 -2.96 16.55 3.95
CA ALA A 69 -2.86 15.11 4.12
C ALA A 69 -3.06 14.38 2.78
N ALA A 70 -4.12 14.74 2.03
CA ALA A 70 -4.38 14.16 0.72
C ALA A 70 -3.22 14.36 -0.26
N LYS A 71 -2.70 15.59 -0.37
CA LYS A 71 -1.54 15.88 -1.24
C LYS A 71 -0.32 15.05 -0.84
N TYR A 72 -0.01 14.99 0.46
CA TYR A 72 1.13 14.22 0.96
C TYR A 72 1.00 12.74 0.60
N MET A 73 -0.16 12.13 0.84
CA MET A 73 -0.38 10.71 0.54
C MET A 73 -0.31 10.43 -0.96
N VAL A 74 -0.83 11.34 -1.81
CA VAL A 74 -0.68 11.25 -3.26
C VAL A 74 0.80 11.28 -3.68
N PHE A 75 1.59 12.20 -3.13
CA PHE A 75 3.03 12.26 -3.41
C PHE A 75 3.76 11.00 -2.96
N ALA A 76 3.42 10.48 -1.78
CA ALA A 76 3.98 9.23 -1.28
C ALA A 76 3.67 8.06 -2.22
N LYS A 77 2.42 7.93 -2.68
CA LYS A 77 1.99 6.87 -3.62
C LYS A 77 2.70 7.00 -4.98
N LEU A 78 2.82 8.22 -5.51
CA LEU A 78 3.57 8.47 -6.75
C LEU A 78 5.06 8.13 -6.61
N LYS A 79 5.68 8.42 -5.47
CA LYS A 79 7.08 8.06 -5.19
C LYS A 79 7.28 6.54 -5.18
N ILE A 80 6.34 5.79 -4.61
CA ILE A 80 6.38 4.32 -4.59
C ILE A 80 6.23 3.78 -6.03
N LYS A 81 5.19 4.20 -6.76
CA LYS A 81 4.98 3.80 -8.17
C LYS A 81 6.18 4.15 -9.06
N GLY A 82 6.84 5.29 -8.82
CA GLY A 82 8.05 5.68 -9.54
C GLY A 82 9.22 4.74 -9.28
N ARG A 83 9.42 4.30 -8.04
CA ARG A 83 10.46 3.32 -7.68
C ARG A 83 10.18 1.95 -8.27
N GLU A 84 8.94 1.48 -8.22
CA GLU A 84 8.53 0.20 -8.82
C GLU A 84 8.76 0.20 -10.33
N ARG A 85 8.42 1.29 -11.02
CA ARG A 85 8.70 1.44 -12.46
C ARG A 85 10.20 1.41 -12.75
N ALA A 86 11.01 2.11 -11.97
CA ALA A 86 12.46 2.12 -12.15
C ALA A 86 13.07 0.72 -11.91
N PHE A 87 12.61 0.02 -10.87
CA PHE A 87 13.03 -1.35 -10.58
C PHE A 87 12.64 -2.32 -11.70
N ASN A 88 11.38 -2.24 -12.17
CA ASN A 88 10.90 -3.09 -13.27
C ASN A 88 11.65 -2.83 -14.58
N GLN A 89 12.03 -1.58 -14.86
CA GLN A 89 12.87 -1.26 -16.01
C GLN A 89 14.28 -1.87 -15.89
N GLN A 90 14.87 -1.89 -14.69
CA GLN A 90 16.15 -2.56 -14.44
C GLN A 90 16.04 -4.09 -14.54
N SER A 91 14.95 -4.69 -14.06
CA SER A 91 14.73 -6.14 -14.16
C SER A 91 14.49 -6.63 -15.60
N ILE A 92 13.96 -5.77 -16.48
CA ILE A 92 13.87 -6.07 -17.92
C ILE A 92 15.25 -6.06 -18.59
N GLN A 93 16.19 -5.24 -18.08
CA GLN A 93 17.55 -5.11 -18.62
C GLN A 93 18.54 -6.12 -18.05
N THR A 94 18.23 -6.73 -16.90
CA THR A 94 19.03 -7.85 -16.37
C THR A 94 18.55 -9.12 -17.04
N PRO A 95 19.40 -9.82 -17.82
CA PRO A 95 19.04 -11.15 -18.30
C PRO A 95 18.71 -11.99 -17.07
N VAL A 96 17.50 -12.53 -17.02
CA VAL A 96 17.21 -13.63 -16.08
C VAL A 96 18.30 -14.66 -16.35
N PRO A 97 19.09 -15.09 -15.35
CA PRO A 97 20.06 -16.14 -15.58
C PRO A 97 19.27 -17.34 -16.08
N GLU A 98 19.36 -17.65 -17.38
CA GLU A 98 18.83 -18.90 -17.90
C GLU A 98 19.55 -19.98 -17.10
N MET A 99 18.79 -20.73 -16.31
CA MET A 99 19.35 -21.88 -15.63
C MET A 99 19.85 -22.81 -16.72
N SER A 100 21.18 -22.98 -16.80
CA SER A 100 21.78 -23.84 -17.81
C SER A 100 21.14 -25.23 -17.73
N VAL A 101 21.00 -25.89 -18.88
CA VAL A 101 20.47 -27.26 -18.96
C VAL A 101 21.25 -28.19 -18.00
N GLU A 102 22.54 -27.94 -17.84
CA GLU A 102 23.41 -28.63 -16.89
C GLU A 102 22.98 -28.42 -15.42
N ASN A 103 22.72 -27.17 -15.01
CA ASN A 103 22.25 -26.86 -13.65
C ASN A 103 20.87 -27.47 -13.37
N ALA A 104 19.97 -27.47 -14.37
CA ALA A 104 18.66 -28.10 -14.26
C ALA A 104 18.76 -29.63 -14.09
N LEU A 105 19.63 -30.28 -14.86
CA LEU A 105 19.94 -31.71 -14.75
C LEU A 105 20.57 -32.05 -13.40
N HIS A 106 21.49 -31.21 -12.92
CA HIS A 106 22.14 -31.39 -11.63
C HIS A 106 21.13 -31.29 -10.48
N PHE A 107 20.26 -30.28 -10.50
CA PHE A 107 19.21 -30.11 -9.50
C PHE A 107 18.22 -31.28 -9.49
N LYS A 108 17.82 -31.77 -10.67
CA LYS A 108 16.97 -32.97 -10.79
C LYS A 108 17.62 -34.20 -10.15
N ARG A 109 18.91 -34.45 -10.40
CA ARG A 109 19.65 -35.56 -9.77
C ARG A 109 19.70 -35.45 -8.25
N VAL A 110 19.93 -34.25 -7.72
CA VAL A 110 19.94 -34.02 -6.27
C VAL A 110 18.58 -34.36 -5.65
N LEU A 111 17.47 -33.95 -6.28
CA LEU A 111 16.13 -34.30 -5.82
C LEU A 111 15.83 -35.80 -5.89
N GLU A 112 16.29 -36.49 -6.93
CA GLU A 112 16.15 -37.95 -7.04
C GLU A 112 16.90 -38.67 -5.91
N LEU A 113 18.11 -38.23 -5.57
CA LEU A 113 18.87 -38.76 -4.43
C LEU A 113 18.18 -38.52 -3.10
N VAL A 114 17.68 -37.31 -2.86
CA VAL A 114 16.93 -36.99 -1.64
C VAL A 114 15.69 -37.87 -1.54
N ARG A 115 14.92 -38.02 -2.63
CA ARG A 115 13.73 -38.88 -2.64
C ARG A 115 14.07 -40.34 -2.36
N TYR A 116 15.15 -40.84 -2.94
CA TYR A 116 15.60 -42.20 -2.72
C TYR A 116 15.97 -42.46 -1.25
N GLU A 117 16.67 -41.53 -0.61
CA GLU A 117 17.00 -41.62 0.82
C GLU A 117 15.76 -41.48 1.71
N VAL A 118 14.78 -40.66 1.31
CA VAL A 118 13.46 -40.55 1.97
C VAL A 118 12.66 -41.85 1.86
N GLU A 119 12.68 -42.53 0.70
CA GLU A 119 12.01 -43.83 0.52
C GLU A 119 12.72 -44.97 1.26
N LYS A 120 14.02 -44.82 1.54
CA LYS A 120 14.82 -45.76 2.35
C LYS A 120 14.75 -45.54 3.85
N LEU A 121 14.22 -44.40 4.28
CA LEU A 121 13.98 -44.16 5.69
C LEU A 121 12.86 -45.11 6.15
N PRO A 122 13.11 -45.99 7.13
CA PRO A 122 12.07 -46.86 7.65
C PRO A 122 10.93 -46.00 8.20
N GLU A 123 9.69 -46.43 7.96
CA GLU A 123 8.52 -45.82 8.61
C GLU A 123 8.78 -45.83 10.11
N LYS A 124 8.93 -44.63 10.70
CA LYS A 124 9.03 -44.55 12.15
C LYS A 124 7.67 -44.90 12.74
N CYS A 125 7.71 -45.92 13.60
CA CYS A 125 6.80 -46.20 14.70
C CYS A 125 6.32 -44.94 15.44
#